data_AF-A0A8S3QKJ2-F1
#
_entry.id   AF-A0A8S3QKJ2-F1
#
_cell.length_a   1.000
_cell.length_b   1.000
_cell.length_c   1.000
_cell.angle_alpha   90.00
_cell.angle_beta   90.00
_cell.angle_gamma   90.00
#
_symmetry.space_group_name_H-M   'P 1'
#
loop_
_entity.id
_entity.type
_entity.pdbx_description
1 polymer ?
#
loop_
_entity_poly.entity_id
_entity_poly.type
_entity_poly.pdbx_seq_one_letter_code
_entity_poly.pdbx_strand_id
1 'polypeptide(L)'
;MLITNVTSLTSSLNEIYYIIEIHLLGRPSVEEMNMAKMVKVALNILADVLFDLLKLETYGDPTYVFRPRNQCDITFLYGEHRRMNKHKHSSSWGGKWTDIAGTDNALGDDIERIRLTRNELQHMKLFALDDTRYTELCTILKDVLNRFDKHINPSHLYTDRLDKILENTVEREDVECF
;
A
#
# COMPACT_ATOMS: atom_id res chain seq x y z
N MET A 1 15.28 28.28 -0.28
CA MET A 1 15.96 27.19 0.44
C MET A 1 15.12 25.93 0.25
N LEU A 2 15.60 25.05 -0.63
CA LEU A 2 15.20 23.65 -0.91
C LEU A 2 13.71 23.29 -0.89
N ILE A 3 13.06 23.48 -2.05
CA ILE A 3 11.92 22.66 -2.50
C ILE A 3 12.55 21.52 -3.31
N THR A 4 12.81 20.39 -2.68
CA THR A 4 13.19 19.15 -3.35
C THR A 4 12.73 18.01 -2.45
N ASN A 5 12.08 17.01 -3.05
CA ASN A 5 11.69 15.69 -2.49
C ASN A 5 10.19 15.32 -2.53
N VAL A 6 9.37 15.95 -3.37
CA VAL A 6 8.03 15.39 -3.72
C VAL A 6 8.07 14.61 -5.05
N THR A 7 9.12 14.75 -5.84
CA THR A 7 9.23 14.17 -7.19
C THR A 7 9.70 12.73 -7.25
N SER A 8 10.34 12.19 -6.21
CA SER A 8 11.04 10.89 -6.29
C SER A 8 10.12 9.66 -6.14
N LEU A 9 8.92 9.81 -5.58
CA LEU A 9 8.07 8.67 -5.21
C LEU A 9 6.97 8.41 -6.25
N THR A 10 6.37 9.49 -6.76
CA THR A 10 5.58 9.44 -7.99
C THR A 10 6.46 9.01 -9.14
N SER A 11 7.70 9.48 -9.25
CA SER A 11 8.57 9.06 -10.36
C SER A 11 8.87 7.57 -10.35
N SER A 12 9.20 6.91 -9.24
CA SER A 12 9.57 5.47 -9.27
C SER A 12 8.39 4.52 -9.51
N LEU A 13 7.22 4.82 -8.95
CA LEU A 13 6.02 4.02 -9.23
C LEU A 13 5.45 4.37 -10.61
N ASN A 14 5.43 5.66 -10.99
CA ASN A 14 5.11 6.06 -12.36
C ASN A 14 6.13 5.51 -13.36
N GLU A 15 7.39 5.29 -13.00
CA GLU A 15 8.39 4.64 -13.85
C GLU A 15 8.06 3.16 -14.03
N ILE A 16 7.60 2.45 -12.99
CA ILE A 16 7.07 1.08 -13.14
C ILE A 16 5.81 1.07 -14.02
N TYR A 17 4.91 2.04 -13.84
CA TYR A 17 3.74 2.22 -14.71
C TYR A 17 4.13 2.52 -16.16
N TYR A 18 5.05 3.44 -16.38
CA TYR A 18 5.55 3.87 -17.69
C TYR A 18 6.36 2.76 -18.38
N ILE A 19 7.03 1.89 -17.61
CA ILE A 19 7.73 0.70 -18.13
C ILE A 19 6.74 -0.40 -18.53
N ILE A 20 5.67 -0.60 -17.75
CA ILE A 20 4.54 -1.45 -18.16
C ILE A 20 3.94 -0.88 -19.46
N GLU A 21 3.68 0.43 -19.51
CA GLU A 21 3.13 1.14 -20.68
C GLU A 21 4.02 0.99 -21.94
N ILE A 22 5.36 1.05 -21.80
CA ILE A 22 6.32 0.87 -22.90
C ILE A 22 6.48 -0.59 -23.34
N HIS A 23 6.39 -1.58 -22.44
CA HIS A 23 6.51 -3.01 -22.78
C HIS A 23 5.22 -3.61 -23.36
N LEU A 24 4.09 -2.88 -23.35
CA LEU A 24 2.81 -3.25 -23.98
C LEU A 24 2.82 -3.27 -25.53
N LEU A 25 3.99 -3.17 -26.16
CA LEU A 25 4.19 -3.59 -27.54
C LEU A 25 4.25 -5.14 -27.67
N GLY A 26 4.27 -5.88 -26.54
CA GLY A 26 4.12 -7.35 -26.44
C GLY A 26 3.12 -7.77 -25.35
N ARG A 27 2.87 -9.09 -25.18
CA ARG A 27 2.03 -9.61 -24.08
C ARG A 27 2.83 -9.62 -22.77
N PRO A 28 2.30 -9.06 -21.67
CA PRO A 28 3.01 -9.06 -20.40
C PRO A 28 3.15 -10.47 -19.81
N SER A 29 4.24 -10.70 -19.08
CA SER A 29 4.45 -11.92 -18.31
C SER A 29 3.53 -11.97 -17.07
N VAL A 30 3.39 -13.15 -16.48
CA VAL A 30 2.62 -13.32 -15.24
C VAL A 30 3.21 -12.49 -14.10
N GLU A 31 4.53 -12.45 -13.98
CA GLU A 31 5.25 -11.66 -12.96
C GLU A 31 5.01 -10.16 -13.13
N GLU A 32 4.93 -9.68 -14.38
CA GLU A 32 4.58 -8.30 -14.72
C GLU A 32 3.16 -7.96 -14.27
N MET A 33 2.21 -8.85 -14.55
CA MET A 33 0.82 -8.68 -14.14
C MET A 33 0.67 -8.70 -12.61
N ASN A 34 1.35 -9.63 -11.94
CA ASN A 34 1.36 -9.74 -10.47
C ASN A 34 1.93 -8.47 -9.82
N MET A 35 3.04 -7.97 -10.36
CA MET A 35 3.65 -6.73 -9.89
C MET A 35 2.71 -5.52 -10.07
N ALA A 36 2.08 -5.40 -11.25
CA ALA A 36 1.13 -4.32 -11.54
C ALA A 36 -0.06 -4.32 -10.58
N LYS A 37 -0.64 -5.51 -10.32
CA LYS A 37 -1.73 -5.68 -9.33
C LYS A 37 -1.29 -5.23 -7.93
N MET A 38 -0.10 -5.65 -7.50
CA MET A 38 0.42 -5.28 -6.18
C MET A 38 0.67 -3.79 -6.02
N VAL A 39 1.19 -3.13 -7.06
CA VAL A 39 1.34 -1.68 -7.06
C VAL A 39 -0.02 -0.98 -6.95
N LYS A 40 -1.03 -1.46 -7.68
CA LYS A 40 -2.42 -0.95 -7.60
C LYS A 40 -3.00 -1.11 -6.19
N VAL A 41 -2.75 -2.24 -5.53
CA VAL A 41 -3.16 -2.46 -4.13
C VAL A 41 -2.46 -1.46 -3.20
N ALA A 42 -1.14 -1.27 -3.35
CA ALA A 42 -0.37 -0.37 -2.51
C ALA A 42 -0.81 1.10 -2.66
N LEU A 43 -1.04 1.56 -3.89
CA LEU A 43 -1.44 2.94 -4.15
C LEU A 43 -2.90 3.24 -3.82
N ASN A 44 -3.81 2.30 -4.09
CA ASN A 44 -5.23 2.56 -3.95
C ASN A 44 -5.75 2.13 -2.59
N ILE A 45 -5.49 0.88 -2.20
CA ILE A 45 -6.13 0.32 -1.00
C ILE A 45 -5.34 0.73 0.23
N LEU A 46 -4.02 0.54 0.23
CA LEU A 46 -3.23 0.80 1.43
C LEU A 46 -3.17 2.28 1.79
N ALA A 47 -3.07 3.16 0.79
CA ALA A 47 -3.18 4.61 1.04
C ALA A 47 -4.56 4.99 1.59
N ASP A 48 -5.64 4.42 1.07
CA ASP A 48 -6.99 4.71 1.56
C ASP A 48 -7.20 4.25 3.01
N VAL A 49 -6.73 3.04 3.34
CA VAL A 49 -6.77 2.49 4.69
C VAL A 49 -6.07 3.41 5.67
N LEU A 50 -4.85 3.84 5.37
CA LEU A 50 -4.12 4.76 6.24
C LEU A 50 -4.83 6.11 6.34
N PHE A 51 -5.35 6.65 5.24
CA PHE A 51 -6.09 7.91 5.31
C PHE A 51 -7.32 7.82 6.23
N ASP A 52 -8.10 6.74 6.10
CA ASP A 52 -9.31 6.55 6.90
C ASP A 52 -9.00 6.28 8.37
N LEU A 53 -7.96 5.50 8.64
CA LEU A 53 -7.45 5.31 10.00
C LEU A 53 -7.02 6.65 10.61
N LEU A 54 -6.30 7.49 9.85
CA LEU A 54 -5.79 8.76 10.34
C LEU A 54 -6.95 9.70 10.69
N LYS A 55 -7.98 9.72 9.84
CA LYS A 55 -9.23 10.43 10.07
C LYS A 55 -9.94 9.96 11.34
N LEU A 56 -9.94 8.66 11.61
CA LEU A 56 -10.53 8.09 12.82
C LEU A 56 -9.73 8.49 14.07
N GLU A 57 -8.40 8.36 14.05
CA GLU A 57 -7.50 8.64 15.18
C GLU A 57 -7.47 10.11 15.58
N THR A 58 -7.73 11.01 14.63
CA THR A 58 -7.76 12.48 14.84
C THR A 58 -9.17 13.04 14.96
N TYR A 59 -10.20 12.18 14.92
CA TYR A 59 -11.58 12.64 14.94
C TYR A 59 -11.85 13.47 16.19
N GLY A 60 -12.23 14.74 16.00
CA GLY A 60 -12.50 15.67 17.10
C GLY A 60 -11.27 16.40 17.65
N ASP A 61 -10.08 16.23 17.06
CA ASP A 61 -8.91 17.07 17.35
C ASP A 61 -8.95 18.35 16.50
N PRO A 62 -9.25 19.53 17.10
CA PRO A 62 -9.36 20.78 16.36
C PRO A 62 -7.99 21.32 15.89
N THR A 63 -6.88 20.75 16.36
CA THR A 63 -5.53 21.16 16.01
C THR A 63 -4.97 20.40 14.80
N TYR A 64 -5.60 19.29 14.43
CA TYR A 64 -5.15 18.46 13.33
C TYR A 64 -5.70 18.98 11.99
N VAL A 65 -4.81 19.44 11.11
CA VAL A 65 -5.18 19.95 9.78
C VAL A 65 -5.02 18.84 8.74
N PHE A 66 -6.15 18.32 8.25
CA PHE A 66 -6.15 17.35 7.17
C PHE A 66 -5.72 17.96 5.84
N ARG A 67 -4.77 17.31 5.17
CA ARG A 67 -4.56 17.52 3.74
C ARG A 67 -5.66 16.83 2.95
N PRO A 68 -6.06 17.36 1.78
CA PRO A 68 -6.93 16.65 0.85
C PRO A 68 -6.37 15.27 0.50
N ARG A 69 -7.25 14.26 0.36
CA ARG A 69 -6.85 12.86 0.12
C ARG A 69 -5.90 12.70 -1.06
N ASN A 70 -6.15 13.40 -2.16
CA ASN A 70 -5.32 13.36 -3.37
C ASN A 70 -3.91 13.98 -3.18
N GLN A 71 -3.61 14.54 -2.02
CA GLN A 71 -2.30 15.08 -1.64
C GLN A 71 -1.60 14.24 -0.57
N CYS A 72 -2.21 13.13 -0.15
CA CYS A 72 -1.70 12.25 0.89
C CYS A 72 -1.19 10.96 0.25
N ASP A 73 0.11 10.88 -0.01
CA ASP A 73 0.72 9.60 -0.39
C ASP A 73 0.89 8.67 0.82
N ILE A 74 1.16 7.39 0.55
CA ILE A 74 1.31 6.36 1.58
C ILE A 74 2.47 6.66 2.55
N THR A 75 3.52 7.34 2.09
CA THR A 75 4.68 7.70 2.93
C THR A 75 4.33 8.81 3.91
N PHE A 76 3.62 9.83 3.44
CA PHE A 76 3.08 10.91 4.26
C PHE A 76 2.12 10.35 5.31
N LEU A 77 1.15 9.53 4.90
CA LEU A 77 0.16 8.94 5.80
C LEU A 77 0.81 8.08 6.88
N TYR A 78 1.78 7.23 6.49
CA TYR A 78 2.60 6.49 7.45
C TYR A 78 3.32 7.42 8.44
N GLY A 79 3.91 8.53 7.95
CA GLY A 79 4.57 9.52 8.78
C GLY A 79 3.64 10.16 9.82
N GLU A 80 2.42 10.49 9.42
CA GLU A 80 1.41 11.07 10.33
C GLU A 80 0.95 10.07 11.38
N HIS A 81 0.65 8.82 11.00
CA HIS A 81 0.36 7.76 11.97
C HIS A 81 1.49 7.57 12.97
N ARG A 82 2.74 7.58 12.52
CA ARG A 82 3.90 7.47 13.40
C ARG A 82 4.03 8.67 14.35
N ARG A 83 3.68 9.88 13.88
CA ARG A 83 3.71 11.09 14.71
C ARG A 83 2.66 11.03 15.82
N MET A 84 1.48 10.50 15.52
CA MET A 84 0.36 10.42 16.45
C MET A 84 0.43 9.23 17.40
N ASN A 85 0.69 8.03 16.86
CA ASN A 85 0.83 6.81 17.64
C ASN A 85 2.24 6.70 18.21
N LYS A 86 2.43 7.22 19.42
CA LYS A 86 3.55 6.84 20.31
C LYS A 86 3.36 5.44 20.92
N HIS A 87 2.55 4.56 20.32
CA HIS A 87 2.32 3.22 20.86
C HIS A 87 3.63 2.44 20.91
N LYS A 88 3.97 2.02 22.13
CA LYS A 88 5.18 1.28 22.47
C LYS A 88 5.23 -0.05 21.72
N HIS A 89 6.45 -0.41 21.39
CA HIS A 89 6.88 -1.52 20.55
C HIS A 89 6.51 -2.86 21.19
N SER A 90 5.82 -3.73 20.45
CA SER A 90 6.18 -5.16 20.43
C SER A 90 7.44 -5.25 19.55
N SER A 91 8.60 -5.43 20.18
CA SER A 91 9.82 -5.94 19.53
C SER A 91 10.25 -5.29 18.19
N SER A 92 11.10 -4.25 18.25
CA SER A 92 11.90 -3.70 17.13
C SER A 92 11.17 -3.13 15.92
N TRP A 93 11.06 -1.79 15.88
CA TRP A 93 10.64 -1.03 14.70
C TRP A 93 11.79 -0.94 13.67
N GLY A 94 11.54 -1.32 12.42
CA GLY A 94 12.56 -1.48 11.37
C GLY A 94 12.93 -2.93 11.04
N GLY A 95 12.18 -3.90 11.58
CA GLY A 95 12.36 -5.33 11.32
C GLY A 95 12.00 -5.74 9.88
N LYS A 96 12.37 -6.97 9.53
CA LYS A 96 11.93 -7.64 8.32
C LYS A 96 10.46 -8.05 8.46
N TRP A 97 9.84 -8.34 7.32
CA TRP A 97 8.45 -8.80 7.27
C TRP A 97 8.18 -9.99 8.21
N THR A 98 9.18 -10.87 8.36
CA THR A 98 9.20 -12.05 9.24
C THR A 98 9.21 -11.75 10.74
N ASP A 99 9.56 -10.53 11.12
CA ASP A 99 9.80 -10.16 12.52
C ASP A 99 8.51 -9.69 13.21
N ILE A 100 7.44 -9.46 12.43
CA ILE A 100 6.14 -9.02 12.93
C ILE A 100 5.28 -10.25 13.23
N ALA A 101 5.14 -10.60 14.51
CA ALA A 101 4.41 -11.78 14.97
C ALA A 101 3.00 -11.85 14.35
N GLY A 102 2.67 -12.97 13.71
CA GLY A 102 1.35 -13.19 13.08
C GLY A 102 0.20 -13.37 14.08
N THR A 103 0.53 -13.57 15.35
CA THR A 103 -0.41 -13.74 16.45
C THR A 103 -0.27 -12.57 17.41
N ASP A 104 -1.38 -11.88 17.62
CA ASP A 104 -1.57 -10.61 18.36
C ASP A 104 -1.32 -9.33 17.52
N ASN A 105 -2.27 -9.05 16.61
CA ASN A 105 -2.20 -7.96 15.65
C ASN A 105 -2.64 -6.62 16.26
N ALA A 106 -1.71 -5.92 16.90
CA ALA A 106 -1.91 -4.50 17.19
C ALA A 106 -1.91 -3.69 15.88
N LEU A 107 -2.76 -2.65 15.77
CA LEU A 107 -2.86 -1.80 14.57
C LEU A 107 -1.50 -1.25 14.10
N GLY A 108 -0.58 -0.98 15.02
CA GLY A 108 0.79 -0.54 14.70
C GLY A 108 1.58 -1.55 13.86
N ASP A 109 1.41 -2.85 14.13
CA ASP A 109 2.08 -3.93 13.40
C ASP A 109 1.51 -4.05 11.98
N ASP A 110 0.22 -3.79 11.80
CA ASP A 110 -0.42 -3.79 10.47
C ASP A 110 -0.01 -2.58 9.62
N ILE A 111 0.13 -1.40 10.24
CA ILE A 111 0.71 -0.22 9.58
C ILE A 111 2.15 -0.51 9.12
N GLU A 112 2.94 -1.20 9.94
CA GLU A 112 4.31 -1.58 9.59
C GLU A 112 4.34 -2.60 8.44
N ARG A 113 3.43 -3.58 8.42
CA ARG A 113 3.28 -4.53 7.30
C ARG A 113 2.95 -3.81 5.99
N ILE A 114 2.08 -2.79 6.04
CA ILE A 114 1.77 -1.93 4.88
C ILE A 114 3.03 -1.23 4.38
N ARG A 115 3.80 -0.62 5.29
CA ARG A 115 5.05 0.07 4.94
C ARG A 115 6.09 -0.89 4.32
N LEU A 116 6.30 -2.05 4.95
CA LEU A 116 7.27 -3.04 4.46
C LEU A 116 6.88 -3.56 3.09
N THR A 117 5.60 -3.86 2.86
CA THR A 117 5.09 -4.28 1.54
C THR A 117 5.38 -3.23 0.48
N ARG A 118 5.06 -1.97 0.77
CA ARG A 118 5.31 -0.87 -0.17
C ARG A 118 6.80 -0.65 -0.43
N ASN A 119 7.65 -0.78 0.59
CA ASN A 119 9.10 -0.67 0.42
C ASN A 119 9.70 -1.83 -0.37
N GLU A 120 9.20 -3.05 -0.14
CA GLU A 120 9.56 -4.21 -0.94
C GLU A 120 9.23 -3.96 -2.40
N LEU A 121 8.00 -3.52 -2.72
CA LEU A 121 7.59 -3.19 -4.09
C LEU A 121 8.42 -2.06 -4.71
N GLN A 122 8.83 -1.03 -3.96
CA GLN A 122 9.66 0.05 -4.49
C GLN A 122 11.09 -0.42 -4.85
N HIS A 123 11.66 -1.32 -4.06
CA HIS A 123 13.06 -1.75 -4.20
C HIS A 123 13.23 -3.08 -4.93
N MET A 124 12.14 -3.78 -5.22
CA MET A 124 12.14 -4.99 -6.01
C MET A 124 12.65 -4.68 -7.42
N LYS A 125 13.53 -5.53 -7.94
CA LYS A 125 13.89 -5.47 -9.36
C LYS A 125 12.64 -5.69 -10.19
N LEU A 126 12.56 -5.01 -11.33
CA LEU A 126 11.51 -5.27 -12.32
C LEU A 126 11.40 -6.78 -12.56
N PHE A 127 10.17 -7.30 -12.52
CA PHE A 127 9.85 -8.70 -12.88
C PHE A 127 10.37 -9.76 -11.89
N ALA A 128 10.44 -9.45 -10.59
CA ALA A 128 10.90 -10.39 -9.56
C ALA A 128 9.79 -10.87 -8.61
N LEU A 129 8.51 -10.68 -8.97
CA LEU A 129 7.39 -11.14 -8.16
C LEU A 129 6.79 -12.43 -8.72
N ASP A 130 7.40 -13.55 -8.35
CA ASP A 130 6.90 -14.88 -8.69
C ASP A 130 5.53 -15.18 -8.03
N ASP A 131 4.87 -16.23 -8.52
CA ASP A 131 3.53 -16.63 -8.05
C ASP A 131 3.49 -16.98 -6.56
N THR A 132 4.59 -17.53 -6.03
CA THR A 132 4.65 -17.93 -4.61
C THR A 132 4.66 -16.68 -3.74
N ARG A 133 5.57 -15.74 -4.03
CA ARG A 133 5.69 -14.49 -3.29
C ARG A 133 4.45 -13.60 -3.47
N TYR A 134 3.88 -13.57 -4.67
CA TYR A 134 2.63 -12.88 -4.93
C TYR A 134 1.49 -13.43 -4.06
N THR A 135 1.32 -14.75 -4.00
CA THR A 135 0.27 -15.41 -3.21
C THR A 135 0.44 -15.15 -1.71
N GLU A 136 1.68 -15.20 -1.21
CA GLU A 136 2.01 -14.85 0.17
C GLU A 136 1.57 -13.42 0.49
N LEU A 137 1.99 -12.44 -0.32
CA LEU A 137 1.65 -11.03 -0.12
C LEU A 137 0.13 -10.80 -0.19
N CYS A 138 -0.58 -11.46 -1.10
CA CYS A 138 -2.03 -11.35 -1.18
C CYS A 138 -2.72 -11.87 0.08
N THR A 139 -2.28 -13.01 0.61
CA THR A 139 -2.83 -13.61 1.84
C THR A 139 -2.64 -12.67 3.03
N ILE A 140 -1.42 -12.16 3.17
CA ILE A 140 -1.05 -11.19 4.18
C ILE A 140 -1.93 -9.95 4.11
N LEU A 141 -2.04 -9.36 2.92
CA LEU A 141 -2.79 -8.13 2.72
C LEU A 141 -4.26 -8.36 3.01
N LYS A 142 -4.83 -9.49 2.58
CA LYS A 142 -6.21 -9.84 2.90
C LYS A 142 -6.45 -9.91 4.40
N ASP A 143 -5.52 -10.47 5.17
CA ASP A 143 -5.62 -10.53 6.63
C ASP A 143 -5.52 -9.14 7.28
N VAL A 144 -4.59 -8.30 6.82
CA VAL A 144 -4.43 -6.91 7.29
C VAL A 144 -5.69 -6.10 6.99
N LEU A 145 -6.20 -6.17 5.76
CA LEU A 145 -7.39 -5.45 5.33
C LEU A 145 -8.64 -5.92 6.06
N ASN A 146 -8.81 -7.22 6.29
CA ASN A 146 -9.92 -7.75 7.10
C ASN A 146 -9.95 -7.16 8.52
N ARG A 147 -8.79 -6.89 9.13
CA ARG A 147 -8.72 -6.24 10.45
C ARG A 147 -9.08 -4.76 10.36
N PHE A 148 -8.62 -4.06 9.33
CA PHE A 148 -9.01 -2.67 9.09
C PHE A 148 -10.50 -2.51 8.77
N ASP A 149 -11.08 -3.41 7.98
CA ASP A 149 -12.52 -3.45 7.71
C ASP A 149 -13.33 -3.52 9.00
N LYS A 150 -12.92 -4.39 9.95
CA LYS A 150 -13.56 -4.51 11.27
C LYS A 150 -13.33 -3.28 12.16
N HIS A 151 -12.13 -2.68 12.09
CA HIS A 151 -11.74 -1.59 12.99
C HIS A 151 -12.30 -0.23 12.55
N ILE A 152 -12.15 0.10 11.26
CA ILE A 152 -12.59 1.36 10.66
C ILE A 152 -14.09 1.32 10.37
N ASN A 153 -14.63 0.14 10.04
CA ASN A 153 -16.00 -0.05 9.57
C ASN A 153 -16.36 0.89 8.40
N PRO A 154 -15.60 0.81 7.28
CA PRO A 154 -15.82 1.69 6.14
C PRO A 154 -17.15 1.38 5.45
N SER A 155 -17.69 2.34 4.69
CA SER A 155 -18.91 2.12 3.89
C SER A 155 -18.72 1.08 2.78
N HIS A 156 -17.48 0.85 2.35
CA HIS A 156 -17.09 -0.15 1.37
C HIS A 156 -15.85 -0.88 1.89
N LEU A 157 -15.88 -2.21 1.90
CA LEU A 157 -14.80 -3.02 2.45
C LEU A 157 -13.55 -2.93 1.56
N TYR A 158 -12.39 -2.81 2.20
CA TYR A 158 -11.10 -2.84 1.53
C TYR A 158 -10.79 -4.23 0.98
N THR A 159 -11.26 -5.29 1.64
CA THR A 159 -11.14 -6.67 1.16
C THR A 159 -11.89 -6.93 -0.14
N ASP A 160 -13.10 -6.41 -0.30
CA ASP A 160 -13.85 -6.49 -1.57
C ASP A 160 -13.09 -5.79 -2.71
N ARG A 161 -12.47 -4.64 -2.41
CA ARG A 161 -11.64 -3.91 -3.37
C ARG A 161 -10.37 -4.67 -3.74
N LEU A 162 -9.76 -5.36 -2.77
CA LEU A 162 -8.60 -6.23 -3.01
C LEU A 162 -9.01 -7.36 -3.94
N ASP A 163 -10.05 -8.11 -3.60
CA ASP A 163 -10.52 -9.25 -4.38
C ASP A 163 -10.83 -8.82 -5.82
N LYS A 164 -11.46 -7.67 -6.03
CA LYS A 164 -11.67 -7.10 -7.37
C LYS A 164 -10.37 -6.83 -8.15
N ILE A 165 -9.31 -6.32 -7.50
CA ILE A 165 -8.01 -6.11 -8.17
C ILE A 165 -7.35 -7.45 -8.51
N LEU A 166 -7.51 -8.46 -7.65
CA LEU A 166 -6.92 -9.78 -7.85
C LEU A 166 -7.65 -10.58 -8.95
N GLU A 167 -8.99 -10.51 -8.97
CA GLU A 167 -9.88 -11.16 -9.94
C GLU A 167 -9.83 -10.52 -11.32
N ASN A 168 -9.66 -9.20 -11.39
CA ASN A 168 -9.49 -8.52 -12.67
C ASN A 168 -8.26 -9.10 -13.39
N THR A 169 -8.47 -9.67 -14.57
CA THR A 169 -7.43 -9.74 -15.58
C THR A 169 -6.98 -8.30 -15.81
N VAL A 170 -5.68 -8.01 -15.68
CA VAL A 170 -5.18 -6.69 -16.12
C VAL A 170 -5.31 -6.69 -17.62
N GLU A 171 -6.38 -6.09 -18.13
CA GLU A 171 -6.61 -5.98 -19.57
C GLU A 171 -5.76 -4.82 -20.11
N ARG A 172 -5.33 -4.94 -21.37
CA ARG A 172 -4.46 -3.94 -22.02
C ARG A 172 -5.05 -2.52 -21.95
N GLU A 173 -6.38 -2.42 -21.99
CA GLU A 173 -7.14 -1.17 -21.97
C GLU A 173 -7.13 -0.46 -20.60
N ASP A 174 -6.91 -1.20 -19.50
CA ASP A 174 -6.80 -0.63 -18.14
C ASP A 174 -5.50 0.19 -17.95
N VAL A 175 -4.53 0.01 -18.85
CA VAL A 175 -3.23 0.71 -18.85
C VAL A 175 -3.24 1.91 -19.80
N GLU A 176 -4.04 1.87 -20.88
CA GLU A 176 -4.08 2.92 -21.90
C GLU A 176 -4.99 4.13 -21.54
N CYS A 177 -5.78 4.03 -20.46
CA CYS A 177 -6.79 5.05 -20.11
C CYS A 177 -6.34 6.13 -19.09
N PHE A 178 -5.04 6.34 -18.86
CA PHE A 178 -4.56 7.34 -17.88
C PHE A 178 -3.51 8.31 -18.43
#